data_AF-A0AAX0XJZ1-F1
#
_entry.id   AF-A0AAX0XJZ1-F1
#
_cell.length_a   1.000
_cell.length_b   1.000
_cell.length_c   1.000
_cell.angle_alpha   90.00
_cell.angle_beta   90.00
_cell.angle_gamma   90.00
#
_symmetry.space_group_name_H-M   'P 1'
#
loop_
_entity.id
_entity.type
_entity.pdbx_description
1 polymer ?
#
loop_
_entity_poly.entity_id
_entity_poly.type
_entity_poly.pdbx_seq_one_letter_code
_entity_poly.pdbx_strand_id
1 'polypeptide(L)'
;MNPTEQTLLEQMRITEFEIAHRKELLLLDERDFALLASYRPKIEPHIDALVDKFYTLQTGITEIALLIGDADTLTRLRAAQRRYILDLFSGLYDLEYVNNRLRIGLVHKRIGVEPKLYLAAINTLKGLLIEDIFTQIDHEPDRITMLTALDKLFLFDITLVFETYIRSLVSEIESSKEKSEIYAKSLEEKVRERTQQLEEMSRTDALTGLLSVRHLQENLTRTLRTCQRRSEPVVIAYLDIDDFKQINDSQGHQRGDEILRIVGDCIRKVSRAEDCCFRYGGDEFCLILPNCNEEQARDVYLQRLTNALAEQISDVTLSIGLVQTGPVQFDEGSSLIRLADERMYAAKKAMKQVNQNSTH
;
A
#
# COMPACT_ATOMS: atom_id res chain seq x y z
N MET A 1 -11.89 -26.66 11.27
CA MET A 1 -10.88 -27.72 11.44
C MET A 1 -9.52 -27.09 11.19
N ASN A 2 -8.53 -27.34 12.04
CA ASN A 2 -7.21 -26.71 11.90
C ASN A 2 -6.51 -27.27 10.65
N PRO A 3 -5.97 -26.46 9.71
CA PRO A 3 -5.31 -26.96 8.51
C PRO A 3 -4.18 -27.96 8.79
N THR A 4 -3.50 -27.84 9.93
CA THR A 4 -2.45 -28.80 10.36
C THR A 4 -2.95 -30.19 10.73
N GLU A 5 -4.27 -30.39 10.89
CA GLU A 5 -4.88 -31.69 11.19
C GLU A 5 -5.37 -32.42 9.93
N GLN A 6 -5.31 -31.76 8.76
CA GLN A 6 -5.78 -32.30 7.49
C GLN A 6 -4.63 -32.96 6.71
N THR A 7 -4.94 -34.08 6.04
CA THR A 7 -4.05 -34.67 5.04
C THR A 7 -3.84 -33.71 3.87
N LEU A 8 -2.76 -33.88 3.11
CA LEU A 8 -2.49 -33.02 1.96
C LEU A 8 -3.60 -33.10 0.90
N LEU A 9 -4.17 -34.29 0.72
CA LEU A 9 -5.34 -34.51 -0.13
C LEU A 9 -6.55 -33.68 0.34
N GLU A 10 -6.84 -33.64 1.64
CA GLU A 10 -7.94 -32.84 2.20
C GLU A 10 -7.69 -31.34 2.06
N GLN A 11 -6.46 -30.90 2.33
CA GLN A 11 -6.06 -29.51 2.15
C GLN A 11 -6.18 -29.06 0.69
N MET A 12 -5.91 -29.97 -0.25
CA MET A 12 -6.00 -29.72 -1.69
C MET A 12 -7.36 -30.07 -2.29
N ARG A 13 -8.29 -30.64 -1.48
CA ARG A 13 -9.59 -31.14 -1.91
C ARG A 13 -9.52 -32.13 -3.08
N ILE A 14 -8.45 -32.93 -3.12
CA ILE A 14 -8.27 -33.98 -4.13
C ILE A 14 -9.04 -35.22 -3.68
N THR A 15 -10.05 -35.59 -4.48
CA THR A 15 -10.91 -36.75 -4.25
C THR A 15 -10.55 -37.90 -5.21
N GLU A 16 -11.07 -39.10 -4.98
CA GLU A 16 -10.94 -40.21 -5.92
C GLU A 16 -11.51 -39.88 -7.30
N PHE A 17 -12.60 -39.11 -7.35
CA PHE A 17 -13.20 -38.63 -8.58
C PHE A 17 -12.25 -37.72 -9.36
N GLU A 18 -11.59 -36.78 -8.67
CA GLU A 18 -10.60 -35.90 -9.27
C GLU A 18 -9.38 -36.68 -9.79
N ILE A 19 -8.91 -37.68 -9.03
CA ILE A 19 -7.81 -38.56 -9.47
C ILE A 19 -8.20 -39.34 -10.72
N ALA A 20 -9.41 -39.91 -10.76
CA ALA A 20 -9.93 -40.63 -11.92
C ALA A 20 -10.03 -39.71 -13.14
N HIS A 21 -10.52 -38.48 -12.96
CA HIS A 21 -10.60 -37.50 -14.04
C HIS A 21 -9.23 -37.10 -14.59
N ARG A 22 -8.23 -36.91 -13.72
CA ARG A 22 -6.85 -36.62 -14.17
C ARG A 22 -6.23 -37.74 -14.98
N LYS A 23 -6.50 -38.99 -14.59
CA LYS A 23 -6.09 -40.18 -15.35
C LYS A 23 -6.77 -40.21 -16.72
N GLU A 24 -8.08 -39.94 -16.76
CA GLU A 24 -8.87 -39.85 -17.99
C GLU A 24 -8.32 -38.80 -18.96
N LEU A 25 -7.97 -37.60 -18.47
CA LEU A 25 -7.37 -36.52 -19.29
C LEU A 25 -6.04 -36.94 -19.95
N LEU A 26 -5.32 -37.89 -19.35
CA LEU A 26 -4.05 -38.43 -19.86
C LEU A 26 -4.22 -39.75 -20.62
N LEU A 27 -5.46 -40.21 -20.81
CA LEU A 27 -5.78 -41.53 -21.37
C LEU A 27 -5.06 -42.67 -20.63
N LEU A 28 -4.85 -42.51 -19.34
CA LEU A 28 -4.17 -43.45 -18.46
C LEU A 28 -5.22 -44.38 -17.83
N ASP A 29 -5.30 -45.62 -18.33
CA ASP A 29 -6.39 -46.56 -17.99
C ASP A 29 -5.91 -47.88 -17.38
N GLU A 30 -6.86 -48.74 -17.00
CA GLU A 30 -6.58 -50.05 -16.37
C GLU A 30 -5.68 -50.98 -17.21
N ARG A 31 -5.66 -50.82 -18.55
CA ARG A 31 -4.76 -51.58 -19.42
C ARG A 31 -3.32 -51.10 -19.26
N ASP A 32 -3.12 -49.79 -19.16
CA ASP A 32 -1.81 -49.21 -18.85
C ASP A 32 -1.33 -49.70 -17.46
N PHE A 33 -2.24 -49.79 -16.48
CA PHE A 33 -1.91 -50.25 -15.13
C PHE A 33 -1.46 -51.72 -15.10
N ALA A 34 -2.23 -52.59 -15.73
CA ALA A 34 -1.88 -54.00 -15.86
C ALA A 34 -0.57 -54.21 -16.62
N LEU A 35 -0.34 -53.42 -17.67
CA LEU A 35 0.90 -53.47 -18.43
C LEU A 35 2.10 -53.08 -17.58
N LEU A 36 2.03 -51.94 -16.87
CA LEU A 36 3.10 -51.50 -15.97
C LEU A 36 3.36 -52.52 -14.85
N ALA A 37 2.31 -53.06 -14.24
CA ALA A 37 2.43 -54.11 -13.22
C ALA A 37 3.15 -55.37 -13.74
N SER A 38 2.88 -55.76 -15.00
CA SER A 38 3.52 -56.92 -15.62
C SER A 38 5.04 -56.78 -15.80
N TYR A 39 5.56 -55.54 -15.79
CA TYR A 39 6.99 -55.28 -15.92
C TYR A 39 7.75 -55.37 -14.59
N ARG A 40 7.06 -55.28 -13.45
CA ARG A 40 7.68 -55.26 -12.12
C ARG A 40 8.68 -56.41 -11.88
N PRO A 41 8.39 -57.68 -12.22
CA PRO A 41 9.34 -58.77 -12.02
C PRO A 41 10.60 -58.66 -12.87
N LYS A 42 10.57 -57.90 -13.97
CA LYS A 42 11.72 -57.69 -14.87
C LYS A 42 12.65 -56.58 -14.38
N ILE A 43 12.10 -55.50 -13.83
CA ILE A 43 12.87 -54.35 -13.33
C ILE A 43 13.46 -54.58 -11.93
N GLU A 44 12.77 -55.34 -11.08
CA GLU A 44 13.17 -55.53 -9.68
C GLU A 44 14.60 -56.07 -9.49
N PRO A 45 15.11 -57.02 -10.30
CA PRO A 45 16.50 -57.49 -10.21
C PRO A 45 17.56 -56.44 -10.59
N HIS A 46 17.21 -55.42 -11.37
CA HIS A 46 18.15 -54.42 -11.90
C HIS A 46 18.01 -53.05 -11.26
N ILE A 47 17.07 -52.90 -10.32
CA ILE A 47 16.68 -51.60 -9.77
C ILE A 47 17.82 -50.90 -9.04
N ASP A 48 18.65 -51.63 -8.30
CA ASP A 48 19.73 -51.04 -7.51
C ASP A 48 20.81 -50.46 -8.45
N ALA A 49 21.16 -51.20 -9.51
CA ALA A 49 22.08 -50.71 -10.54
C ALA A 49 21.53 -49.47 -11.27
N LEU A 50 20.23 -49.44 -11.54
CA LEU A 50 19.57 -48.29 -12.16
C LEU A 50 19.60 -47.06 -11.25
N VAL A 51 19.27 -47.24 -9.96
CA VAL A 51 19.30 -46.17 -8.95
C VAL A 51 20.72 -45.63 -8.75
N ASP A 52 21.73 -46.50 -8.75
CA ASP A 52 23.12 -46.07 -8.65
C ASP A 52 23.58 -45.29 -9.87
N LYS A 53 23.22 -45.73 -11.08
CA LYS A 53 23.47 -44.98 -12.32
C LYS A 53 22.76 -43.62 -12.29
N PHE A 54 21.51 -43.57 -11.83
CA PHE A 54 20.76 -42.33 -11.67
C PHE A 54 21.49 -41.34 -10.76
N TYR A 55 21.85 -41.74 -9.53
CA TYR A 55 22.51 -40.82 -8.60
C TYR A 55 23.95 -40.47 -9.00
N THR A 56 24.65 -41.35 -9.72
CA THR A 56 25.95 -41.04 -10.33
C THR A 56 25.81 -39.88 -11.32
N LEU A 57 24.77 -39.90 -12.17
CA LEU A 57 24.49 -38.81 -13.10
C LEU A 57 24.02 -37.54 -12.37
N GLN A 58 23.13 -37.67 -11.39
CA GLN A 58 22.60 -36.52 -10.65
C GLN A 58 23.68 -35.80 -9.82
N THR A 59 24.56 -36.53 -9.15
CA THR A 59 25.66 -35.92 -8.37
C THR A 59 26.78 -35.34 -9.23
N GLY A 60 26.79 -35.62 -10.54
CA GLY A 60 27.61 -34.90 -11.51
C GLY A 60 27.14 -33.47 -11.79
N ILE A 61 25.90 -33.12 -11.40
CA ILE A 61 25.35 -31.77 -11.51
C ILE A 61 25.62 -31.04 -10.19
N THR A 62 26.42 -29.98 -10.24
CA THR A 62 26.88 -29.22 -9.05
C THR A 62 25.72 -28.77 -8.16
N GLU A 63 24.68 -28.20 -8.75
CA GLU A 63 23.50 -27.71 -8.02
C GLU A 63 22.80 -28.84 -7.26
N ILE A 64 22.71 -30.04 -7.84
CA ILE A 64 22.06 -31.19 -7.21
C ILE A 64 22.95 -31.79 -6.13
N ALA A 65 24.26 -31.89 -6.36
CA ALA A 65 25.21 -32.36 -5.35
C ALA A 65 25.19 -31.47 -4.09
N LEU A 66 25.12 -30.15 -4.26
CA LEU A 66 24.99 -29.19 -3.15
C LEU A 66 23.69 -29.36 -2.37
N LEU A 67 22.57 -29.63 -3.06
CA LEU A 67 21.28 -29.88 -2.41
C LEU A 67 21.25 -31.20 -1.62
N ILE A 68 21.97 -32.23 -2.07
CA ILE A 68 22.07 -33.52 -1.38
C ILE A 68 22.97 -33.40 -0.14
N GLY A 69 24.09 -32.68 -0.25
CA GLY A 69 24.97 -32.31 0.85
C GLY A 69 25.88 -33.43 1.35
N ASP A 70 25.32 -34.57 1.77
CA ASP A 70 26.06 -35.62 2.48
C ASP A 70 25.71 -37.06 2.05
N ALA A 71 26.59 -38.01 2.42
CA ALA A 71 26.49 -39.42 2.02
C ALA A 71 25.31 -40.17 2.69
N ASP A 72 24.92 -39.78 3.91
CA ASP A 72 23.80 -40.40 4.62
C ASP A 72 22.48 -40.00 3.95
N THR A 73 22.37 -38.72 3.58
CA THR A 73 21.26 -38.19 2.78
C THR A 73 21.18 -38.91 1.44
N LEU A 74 22.30 -39.06 0.73
CA LEU A 74 22.35 -39.79 -0.53
C LEU A 74 21.89 -41.25 -0.38
N THR A 75 22.26 -41.93 0.72
CA THR A 75 21.84 -43.31 1.00
C THR A 75 20.33 -43.42 1.21
N ARG A 76 19.73 -42.49 1.99
CA ARG A 76 18.28 -42.43 2.17
C ARG A 76 17.55 -42.13 0.86
N LEU A 77 18.13 -41.24 0.03
CA LEU A 77 17.59 -40.89 -1.28
C LEU A 77 17.59 -42.09 -2.24
N ARG A 78 18.67 -42.89 -2.29
CA ARG A 78 18.70 -44.15 -3.04
C ARG A 78 17.56 -45.09 -2.65
N ALA A 79 17.36 -45.31 -1.34
CA ALA A 79 16.27 -46.16 -0.86
C ALA A 79 14.87 -45.61 -1.24
N ALA A 80 14.68 -44.30 -1.16
CA ALA A 80 13.44 -43.64 -1.56
C ALA A 80 13.19 -43.74 -3.08
N GLN A 81 14.23 -43.56 -3.89
CA GLN A 81 14.18 -43.67 -5.35
C GLN A 81 13.88 -45.10 -5.80
N ARG A 82 14.49 -46.10 -5.14
CA ARG A 82 14.17 -47.52 -5.35
C ARG A 82 12.68 -47.78 -5.12
N ARG A 83 12.14 -47.33 -3.98
CA ARG A 83 10.71 -47.48 -3.70
C ARG A 83 9.85 -46.79 -4.76
N TYR A 84 10.19 -45.56 -5.15
CA TYR A 84 9.45 -44.84 -6.19
C TYR A 84 9.41 -45.60 -7.52
N ILE A 85 10.54 -46.14 -7.98
CA ILE A 85 10.58 -46.93 -9.22
C ILE A 85 9.71 -48.19 -9.10
N LEU A 86 9.71 -48.88 -7.96
CA LEU A 86 8.80 -50.02 -7.75
C LEU A 86 7.33 -49.61 -7.74
N ASP A 87 7.02 -48.43 -7.21
CA ASP A 87 5.65 -47.89 -7.18
C ASP A 87 5.15 -47.54 -8.60
N LEU A 88 6.04 -47.08 -9.50
CA LEU A 88 5.73 -46.85 -10.93
C LEU A 88 5.27 -48.13 -11.65
N PHE A 89 5.72 -49.29 -11.18
CA PHE A 89 5.34 -50.60 -11.73
C PHE A 89 4.45 -51.39 -10.76
N SER A 90 3.76 -50.73 -9.84
CA SER A 90 2.84 -51.39 -8.90
C SER A 90 1.51 -51.79 -9.55
N GLY A 91 1.06 -51.03 -10.56
CA GLY A 91 -0.30 -51.10 -11.08
C GLY A 91 -1.34 -50.45 -10.17
N LEU A 92 -0.95 -49.85 -9.04
CA LEU A 92 -1.83 -49.25 -8.05
C LEU A 92 -1.53 -47.75 -7.94
N TYR A 93 -2.42 -46.92 -8.47
CA TYR A 93 -2.27 -45.46 -8.51
C TYR A 93 -3.43 -44.77 -7.80
N ASP A 94 -3.69 -45.17 -6.56
CA ASP A 94 -4.81 -44.73 -5.73
C ASP A 94 -4.50 -43.45 -4.93
N LEU A 95 -5.33 -43.15 -3.92
CA LEU A 95 -5.15 -42.00 -3.03
C LEU A 95 -3.79 -42.02 -2.32
N GLU A 96 -3.30 -43.19 -1.91
CA GLU A 96 -2.02 -43.30 -1.19
C GLU A 96 -0.87 -42.96 -2.14
N TYR A 97 -0.88 -43.51 -3.35
CA TYR A 97 0.08 -43.17 -4.39
C TYR A 97 0.11 -41.66 -4.67
N VAL A 98 -1.06 -41.06 -4.90
CA VAL A 98 -1.19 -39.63 -5.19
C VAL A 98 -0.71 -38.77 -4.03
N ASN A 99 -1.09 -39.10 -2.79
CA ASN A 99 -0.63 -38.38 -1.60
C ASN A 99 0.90 -38.40 -1.48
N ASN A 100 1.54 -39.54 -1.76
CA ASN A 100 2.99 -39.63 -1.78
C ASN A 100 3.60 -38.71 -2.84
N ARG A 101 3.06 -38.69 -4.06
CA ARG A 101 3.54 -37.79 -5.14
C ARG A 101 3.36 -36.30 -4.81
N LEU A 102 2.24 -35.91 -4.22
CA LEU A 102 2.02 -34.54 -3.76
C LEU A 102 3.05 -34.15 -2.67
N ARG A 103 3.33 -35.05 -1.72
CA ARG A 103 4.35 -34.81 -0.69
C ARG A 103 5.75 -34.64 -1.28
N ILE A 104 6.08 -35.37 -2.35
CA ILE A 104 7.35 -35.19 -3.06
C ILE A 104 7.50 -33.75 -3.54
N GLY A 105 6.48 -33.17 -4.19
CA GLY A 105 6.57 -31.80 -4.67
C GLY A 105 6.71 -30.75 -3.56
N LEU A 106 5.99 -30.91 -2.44
CA LEU A 106 6.19 -30.07 -1.26
C LEU A 106 7.62 -30.13 -0.70
N VAL A 107 8.17 -31.34 -0.58
CA VAL A 107 9.53 -31.53 -0.06
C VAL A 107 10.55 -30.88 -1.00
N HIS A 108 10.46 -31.14 -2.30
CA HIS A 108 11.38 -30.59 -3.30
C HIS A 108 11.32 -29.07 -3.36
N LYS A 109 10.13 -28.49 -3.34
CA LYS A 109 9.95 -27.03 -3.23
C LYS A 109 10.57 -26.49 -1.95
N ARG A 110 10.35 -27.15 -0.80
CA ARG A 110 10.85 -26.71 0.51
C ARG A 110 12.38 -26.72 0.60
N ILE A 111 13.03 -27.72 -0.01
CA ILE A 111 14.50 -27.80 -0.03
C ILE A 111 15.14 -26.99 -1.17
N GLY A 112 14.33 -26.28 -1.97
CA GLY A 112 14.84 -25.40 -3.02
C GLY A 112 15.27 -26.12 -4.30
N VAL A 113 14.75 -27.31 -4.58
CA VAL A 113 14.96 -27.93 -5.89
C VAL A 113 14.23 -27.09 -6.94
N GLU A 114 14.97 -26.50 -7.87
CA GLU A 114 14.34 -25.76 -8.97
C GLU A 114 13.56 -26.70 -9.90
N PRO A 115 12.42 -26.26 -10.46
CA PRO A 115 11.63 -27.08 -11.38
C PRO A 115 12.43 -27.65 -12.56
N LYS A 116 13.42 -26.90 -13.06
CA LYS A 116 14.31 -27.34 -14.15
C LYS A 116 15.18 -28.55 -13.74
N LEU A 117 15.66 -28.56 -12.49
CA LEU A 117 16.47 -29.67 -11.95
C LEU A 117 15.60 -30.89 -11.72
N TYR A 118 14.38 -30.70 -11.20
CA TYR A 118 13.41 -31.78 -11.04
C TYR A 118 13.06 -32.43 -12.39
N LEU A 119 12.73 -31.64 -13.41
CA LEU A 119 12.42 -32.16 -14.75
C LEU A 119 13.63 -32.83 -15.42
N ALA A 120 14.84 -32.29 -15.24
CA ALA A 120 16.06 -32.92 -15.73
C ALA A 120 16.31 -34.29 -15.06
N ALA A 121 16.06 -34.39 -13.76
CA ALA A 121 16.14 -35.65 -13.03
C ALA A 121 15.09 -36.65 -13.54
N ILE A 122 13.83 -36.24 -13.72
CA ILE A 122 12.79 -37.12 -14.29
C ILE A 122 13.17 -37.57 -15.71
N ASN A 123 13.68 -36.69 -16.56
CA ASN A 123 14.15 -37.06 -17.89
C ASN A 123 15.31 -38.08 -17.84
N THR A 124 16.24 -37.91 -16.89
CA THR A 124 17.33 -38.86 -16.67
C THR A 124 16.78 -40.23 -16.27
N LEU A 125 15.87 -40.27 -15.30
CA LEU A 125 15.23 -41.51 -14.86
C LEU A 125 14.47 -42.19 -16.00
N LYS A 126 13.69 -41.41 -16.77
CA LYS A 126 12.95 -41.90 -17.94
C LYS A 126 13.90 -42.52 -18.96
N GLY A 127 15.03 -41.87 -19.26
CA GLY A 127 16.06 -42.43 -20.16
C GLY A 127 16.60 -43.78 -19.68
N LEU A 128 16.91 -43.91 -18.39
CA LEU A 128 17.39 -45.17 -17.82
C LEU A 128 16.34 -46.30 -17.86
N LEU A 129 15.07 -45.97 -17.61
CA LEU A 129 13.98 -46.94 -17.71
C LEU A 129 13.71 -47.34 -19.16
N ILE A 130 13.85 -46.40 -20.12
CA ILE A 130 13.77 -46.71 -21.55
C ILE A 130 14.87 -47.71 -21.93
N GLU A 131 16.12 -47.46 -21.55
CA GLU A 131 17.24 -48.38 -21.82
C GLU A 131 16.97 -49.80 -21.27
N ASP A 132 16.45 -49.90 -20.04
CA ASP A 132 16.10 -51.19 -19.43
C ASP A 132 14.94 -51.88 -20.19
N ILE A 133 13.88 -51.14 -20.53
CA ILE A 133 12.73 -51.67 -21.30
C ILE A 133 13.16 -52.17 -22.68
N PHE A 134 14.05 -51.45 -23.37
CA PHE A 134 14.60 -51.89 -24.65
C PHE A 134 15.42 -53.18 -24.53
N THR A 135 16.05 -53.40 -23.38
CA THR A 135 16.85 -54.61 -23.11
C THR A 135 15.98 -55.80 -22.71
N GLN A 136 14.87 -55.56 -22.00
CA GLN A 136 14.04 -56.61 -21.40
C GLN A 136 12.80 -57.03 -22.22
N ILE A 137 12.47 -56.31 -23.29
CA ILE A 137 11.31 -56.58 -24.15
C ILE A 137 11.76 -56.60 -25.62
N ASP A 138 11.81 -57.79 -26.21
CA ASP A 138 12.27 -57.98 -27.59
C ASP A 138 11.22 -57.56 -28.64
N HIS A 139 9.94 -57.78 -28.35
CA HIS A 139 8.85 -57.50 -29.29
C HIS A 139 8.57 -55.99 -29.36
N GLU A 140 8.75 -55.40 -30.54
CA GLU A 140 8.65 -53.94 -30.74
C GLU A 140 7.27 -53.36 -30.39
N PRO A 141 6.12 -53.96 -30.81
CA PRO A 141 4.81 -53.48 -30.39
C PRO A 141 4.61 -53.44 -28.87
N ASP A 142 5.15 -54.42 -28.15
CA ASP A 142 5.01 -54.51 -26.70
C ASP A 142 5.86 -53.42 -26.02
N ARG A 143 7.06 -53.14 -26.56
CA ARG A 143 7.88 -51.99 -26.13
C ARG A 143 7.14 -50.68 -26.30
N ILE A 144 6.58 -50.43 -27.49
CA ILE A 144 5.87 -49.16 -27.78
C ILE A 144 4.73 -48.97 -26.79
N THR A 145 3.95 -50.02 -26.54
CA THR A 145 2.82 -49.96 -25.61
C THR A 145 3.30 -49.71 -24.17
N MET A 146 4.36 -50.39 -23.72
CA MET A 146 4.95 -50.19 -22.38
C MET A 146 5.46 -48.76 -22.19
N LEU A 147 6.22 -48.25 -23.17
CA LEU A 147 6.78 -46.90 -23.13
C LEU A 147 5.69 -45.83 -23.16
N THR A 148 4.59 -46.08 -23.89
CA THR A 148 3.43 -45.19 -23.92
C THR A 148 2.74 -45.15 -22.56
N ALA A 149 2.50 -46.30 -21.93
CA ALA A 149 1.92 -46.38 -20.59
C ALA A 149 2.80 -45.67 -19.54
N LEU A 150 4.11 -45.90 -19.60
CA LEU A 150 5.08 -45.27 -18.71
C LEU A 150 5.13 -43.75 -18.90
N ASP A 151 5.05 -43.25 -20.13
CA ASP A 151 5.03 -41.81 -20.41
C ASP A 151 3.79 -41.12 -19.85
N LYS A 152 2.61 -41.73 -20.02
CA LYS A 152 1.36 -41.24 -19.40
C LYS A 152 1.47 -41.17 -17.88
N LEU A 153 2.05 -42.18 -17.25
CA LEU A 153 2.24 -42.20 -15.79
C LEU A 153 3.25 -41.13 -15.34
N PHE A 154 4.35 -40.91 -16.07
CA PHE A 154 5.28 -39.83 -15.79
C PHE A 154 4.60 -38.46 -15.89
N LEU A 155 3.79 -38.23 -16.92
CA LEU A 155 3.01 -36.99 -17.03
C LEU A 155 2.05 -36.83 -15.86
N PHE A 156 1.33 -37.89 -15.47
CA PHE A 156 0.48 -37.88 -14.29
C PHE A 156 1.25 -37.49 -13.02
N ASP A 157 2.39 -38.12 -12.75
CA ASP A 157 3.25 -37.81 -11.62
C ASP A 157 3.79 -36.38 -11.62
N ILE A 158 4.21 -35.88 -12.78
CA ILE A 158 4.70 -34.51 -12.96
C ILE A 158 3.58 -33.54 -12.62
N THR A 159 2.35 -33.75 -13.09
CA THR A 159 1.23 -32.84 -12.80
C THR A 159 0.98 -32.70 -11.30
N LEU A 160 1.01 -33.81 -10.55
CA LEU A 160 0.84 -33.82 -9.09
C LEU A 160 1.95 -33.05 -8.37
N VAL A 161 3.21 -33.32 -8.75
CA VAL A 161 4.34 -32.63 -8.13
C VAL A 161 4.28 -31.13 -8.40
N PHE A 162 4.02 -30.73 -9.65
CA PHE A 162 3.96 -29.33 -10.03
C PHE A 162 2.76 -28.58 -9.42
N GLU A 163 1.64 -29.26 -9.19
CA GLU A 163 0.51 -28.66 -8.49
C GLU A 163 0.90 -28.17 -7.09
N THR A 164 1.67 -28.97 -6.34
CA THR A 164 2.16 -28.55 -5.02
C THR A 164 3.22 -27.44 -5.08
N TYR A 165 4.05 -27.41 -6.13
CA TYR A 165 4.94 -26.27 -6.38
C TYR A 165 4.15 -24.98 -6.60
N ILE A 166 3.21 -25.01 -7.54
CA ILE A 166 2.40 -23.85 -7.92
C ILE A 166 1.61 -23.35 -6.72
N ARG A 167 0.94 -24.26 -5.98
CA ARG A 167 0.18 -23.89 -4.79
C ARG A 167 1.06 -23.25 -3.72
N SER A 168 2.27 -23.75 -3.51
CA SER A 168 3.17 -23.17 -2.52
C SER A 168 3.66 -21.79 -2.93
N LEU A 169 3.96 -21.57 -4.22
CA LEU A 169 4.33 -20.25 -4.75
C LEU A 169 3.18 -19.25 -4.65
N VAL A 170 1.96 -19.66 -5.01
CA VAL A 170 0.75 -18.83 -4.89
C VAL A 170 0.53 -18.43 -3.44
N SER A 171 0.64 -19.37 -2.50
CA SER A 171 0.47 -19.09 -1.07
C SER A 171 1.53 -18.11 -0.53
N GLU A 172 2.78 -18.19 -1.00
CA GLU A 172 3.82 -17.22 -0.66
C GLU A 172 3.53 -15.82 -1.21
N ILE A 173 3.05 -15.74 -2.45
CA ILE A 173 2.65 -14.49 -3.09
C ILE A 173 1.49 -13.85 -2.31
N GLU A 174 0.47 -14.63 -1.95
CA GLU A 174 -0.67 -14.16 -1.15
C GLU A 174 -0.23 -13.63 0.22
N SER A 175 0.62 -14.37 0.94
CA SER A 175 1.14 -13.92 2.24
C SER A 175 2.01 -12.66 2.11
N SER A 176 2.82 -12.55 1.05
CA SER A 176 3.63 -11.36 0.78
C SER A 176 2.77 -10.14 0.42
N LYS A 177 1.66 -10.36 -0.29
CA LYS A 177 0.70 -9.32 -0.67
C LYS A 177 -0.01 -8.77 0.58
N GLU A 178 -0.53 -9.65 1.44
CA GLU A 178 -1.21 -9.25 2.68
C GLU A 178 -0.28 -8.42 3.59
N LYS A 179 0.97 -8.84 3.75
CA LYS A 179 1.98 -8.07 4.51
C LYS A 179 2.23 -6.70 3.91
N SER A 180 2.32 -6.61 2.58
CA SER A 180 2.50 -5.34 1.87
C SER A 180 1.32 -4.40 2.05
N GLU A 181 0.08 -4.91 2.01
CA GLU A 181 -1.13 -4.11 2.22
C GLU A 181 -1.23 -3.57 3.66
N ILE A 182 -0.94 -4.40 4.66
CA ILE A 182 -0.89 -3.99 6.06
C ILE A 182 0.19 -2.91 6.25
N TYR A 183 1.37 -3.11 5.67
CA TYR A 183 2.46 -2.14 5.74
C TYR A 183 2.08 -0.80 5.10
N ALA A 184 1.50 -0.82 3.89
CA ALA A 184 1.04 0.38 3.18
C ALA A 184 0.05 1.18 4.02
N LYS A 185 -0.97 0.51 4.59
CA LYS A 185 -1.95 1.16 5.48
C LYS A 185 -1.30 1.79 6.71
N SER A 186 -0.34 1.10 7.33
CA SER A 186 0.38 1.64 8.49
C SER A 186 1.25 2.86 8.13
N LEU A 187 1.76 2.90 6.90
CA LEU A 187 2.58 4.01 6.42
C LEU A 187 1.70 5.24 6.12
N GLU A 188 0.54 5.05 5.50
CA GLU A 188 -0.44 6.12 5.26
C GLU A 188 -0.87 6.80 6.57
N GLU A 189 -1.15 6.00 7.60
CA GLU A 189 -1.52 6.51 8.93
C GLU A 189 -0.40 7.36 9.54
N LYS A 190 0.86 6.88 9.49
CA LYS A 190 2.03 7.65 9.96
C LYS A 190 2.24 8.94 9.18
N VAL A 191 2.06 8.91 7.86
CA VAL A 191 2.16 10.12 7.03
C VAL A 191 1.09 11.13 7.46
N ARG A 192 -0.15 10.68 7.65
CA ARG A 192 -1.24 11.56 8.11
C ARG A 192 -0.92 12.21 9.47
N GLU A 193 -0.46 11.41 10.43
CA GLU A 193 -0.08 11.92 11.76
C GLU A 193 1.05 12.97 11.67
N ARG A 194 2.07 12.71 10.85
CA ARG A 194 3.18 13.65 10.67
C ARG A 194 2.75 14.93 9.97
N THR A 195 1.89 14.84 8.95
CA THR A 195 1.34 16.01 8.29
C THR A 195 0.53 16.85 9.27
N GLN A 196 -0.31 16.23 10.10
CA GLN A 196 -1.07 16.95 11.13
C GLN A 196 -0.14 17.65 12.14
N GLN A 197 0.90 16.97 12.62
CA GLN A 197 1.88 17.57 13.54
C GLN A 197 2.61 18.76 12.91
N LEU A 198 3.01 18.65 11.64
CA LEU A 198 3.65 19.75 10.91
C LEU A 198 2.72 20.93 10.72
N GLU A 199 1.46 20.68 10.39
CA GLU A 199 0.44 21.72 10.31
C GLU A 199 0.29 22.41 11.66
N GLU A 200 0.15 21.66 12.76
CA GLU A 200 0.04 22.19 14.13
C GLU A 200 1.22 23.10 14.51
N MET A 201 2.43 22.77 14.04
CA MET A 201 3.65 23.56 14.30
C MET A 201 3.82 24.79 13.39
N SER A 202 3.02 24.94 12.33
CA SER A 202 3.20 26.06 11.40
C SER A 202 2.78 27.40 12.05
N ARG A 203 3.71 28.35 12.12
CA ARG A 203 3.46 29.70 12.64
C ARG A 203 2.69 30.59 11.68
N THR A 204 2.68 30.25 10.39
CA THR A 204 2.09 31.05 9.32
C THR A 204 1.04 30.28 8.55
N ASP A 205 0.04 30.99 8.04
CA ASP A 205 -0.93 30.48 7.07
C ASP A 205 -0.23 30.30 5.71
N ALA A 206 -0.32 29.10 5.14
CA ALA A 206 0.43 28.75 3.93
C ALA A 206 -0.03 29.52 2.67
N LEU A 207 -1.29 29.96 2.63
CA LEU A 207 -1.84 30.65 1.47
C LEU A 207 -1.48 32.14 1.49
N THR A 208 -1.66 32.80 2.62
CA THR A 208 -1.49 34.26 2.74
C THR A 208 -0.12 34.66 3.28
N GLY A 209 0.60 33.73 3.92
CA GLY A 209 1.85 33.96 4.63
C GLY A 209 1.71 34.89 5.84
N LEU A 210 0.49 35.18 6.29
CA LEU A 210 0.23 35.86 7.56
C LEU A 210 0.40 34.88 8.72
N LEU A 211 0.33 35.35 9.96
CA LEU A 211 0.37 34.45 11.11
C LEU A 211 -0.87 33.55 11.12
N SER A 212 -0.68 32.30 11.55
CA SER A 212 -1.79 31.37 11.75
C SER A 212 -2.63 31.83 12.95
N VAL A 213 -3.96 31.78 12.82
CA VAL A 213 -4.92 32.05 13.92
C VAL A 213 -4.60 31.27 15.20
N ARG A 214 -3.94 30.10 15.08
CA ARG A 214 -3.48 29.29 16.23
C ARG A 214 -2.60 30.08 17.21
N HIS A 215 -1.87 31.08 16.71
CA HIS A 215 -0.99 31.92 17.51
C HIS A 215 -1.62 33.26 17.92
N LEU A 216 -2.86 33.55 17.50
CA LEU A 216 -3.56 34.81 17.74
C LEU A 216 -3.63 35.14 19.24
N GLN A 217 -4.13 34.20 20.04
CA GLN A 217 -4.42 34.46 21.45
C GLN A 217 -3.15 34.65 22.29
N GLU A 218 -2.08 33.90 21.98
CA GLU A 218 -0.77 34.09 22.61
C GLU A 218 -0.19 35.48 22.28
N ASN A 219 -0.20 35.87 21.01
CA ASN A 219 0.31 37.18 20.58
C ASN A 219 -0.54 38.31 21.16
N LEU A 220 -1.87 38.19 21.14
CA LEU A 220 -2.77 39.19 21.73
C LEU A 220 -2.50 39.40 23.21
N THR A 221 -2.40 38.30 23.97
CA THR A 221 -2.09 38.37 25.41
C THR A 221 -0.73 39.04 25.65
N ARG A 222 0.28 38.71 24.85
CA ARG A 222 1.62 39.29 24.95
C ARG A 222 1.63 40.78 24.61
N THR A 223 0.92 41.18 23.56
CA THR A 223 0.84 42.57 23.10
C THR A 223 0.10 43.43 24.13
N LEU A 224 -1.07 42.98 24.60
CA LEU A 224 -1.85 43.70 25.63
C LEU A 224 -1.02 43.92 26.91
N ARG A 225 -0.34 42.90 27.42
CA ARG A 225 0.56 43.03 28.59
C ARG A 225 1.71 44.01 28.36
N THR A 226 2.20 44.10 27.12
CA THR A 226 3.30 45.00 26.78
C THR A 226 2.82 46.45 26.73
N CYS A 227 1.73 46.71 26.02
CA CYS A 227 1.15 48.05 25.91
C CYS A 227 0.58 48.55 27.24
N GLN A 228 0.03 47.67 28.08
CA GLN A 228 -0.41 48.02 29.44
C GLN A 228 0.74 48.54 30.30
N ARG A 229 1.93 47.93 30.22
CA ARG A 229 3.12 48.42 30.96
C ARG A 229 3.65 49.75 30.45
N ARG A 230 3.40 50.06 29.17
CA ARG A 230 3.86 51.30 28.52
C ARG A 230 2.82 52.40 28.48
N SER A 231 1.59 52.13 28.93
CA SER A 231 0.43 53.02 28.78
C SER A 231 0.22 53.44 27.32
N GLU A 232 0.28 52.47 26.41
CA GLU A 232 0.07 52.66 24.97
C GLU A 232 -1.29 52.07 24.54
N PRO A 233 -2.02 52.72 23.61
CA PRO A 233 -3.26 52.16 23.08
C PRO A 233 -2.99 50.98 22.14
N VAL A 234 -3.94 50.06 22.04
CA VAL A 234 -3.93 48.93 21.10
C VAL A 234 -5.25 48.92 20.34
N VAL A 235 -5.19 48.76 19.03
CA VAL A 235 -6.38 48.54 18.18
C VAL A 235 -6.41 47.11 17.67
N ILE A 236 -7.57 46.47 17.79
CA ILE A 236 -7.90 45.23 17.10
C ILE A 236 -8.74 45.57 15.89
N ALA A 237 -8.30 45.13 14.71
CA ALA A 237 -9.06 45.23 13.47
C ALA A 237 -9.50 43.84 13.03
N TYR A 238 -10.78 43.64 12.81
CA TYR A 238 -11.34 42.42 12.23
C TYR A 238 -11.84 42.74 10.82
N LEU A 239 -11.40 41.97 9.83
CA LEU A 239 -11.65 42.22 8.41
C LEU A 239 -12.26 40.98 7.77
N ASP A 240 -13.14 41.21 6.80
CA ASP A 240 -13.77 40.18 5.99
C ASP A 240 -13.85 40.68 4.54
N ILE A 241 -13.63 39.78 3.58
CA ILE A 241 -13.74 40.08 2.15
C ILE A 241 -15.21 40.07 1.72
N ASP A 242 -15.69 41.21 1.22
CA ASP A 242 -17.06 41.34 0.77
C ASP A 242 -17.34 40.42 -0.43
N ASP A 243 -18.48 39.73 -0.39
CA ASP A 243 -18.98 38.84 -1.44
C ASP A 243 -18.03 37.71 -1.89
N PHE A 244 -17.06 37.33 -1.06
CA PHE A 244 -16.06 36.29 -1.37
C PHE A 244 -16.67 34.96 -1.83
N LYS A 245 -17.77 34.52 -1.20
CA LYS A 245 -18.48 33.30 -1.63
C LYS A 245 -19.00 33.42 -3.07
N GLN A 246 -19.55 34.57 -3.47
CA GLN A 246 -20.03 34.79 -4.83
C GLN A 246 -18.89 34.75 -5.84
N ILE A 247 -17.72 35.28 -5.46
CA ILE A 247 -16.51 35.21 -6.30
C ILE A 247 -16.07 33.77 -6.50
N ASN A 248 -16.03 32.96 -5.42
CA ASN A 248 -15.71 31.53 -5.54
C ASN A 248 -16.71 30.77 -6.41
N ASP A 249 -18.00 31.04 -6.23
CA ASP A 249 -19.06 30.36 -6.97
C ASP A 249 -19.07 30.74 -8.47
N SER A 250 -18.69 31.98 -8.81
CA SER A 250 -18.69 32.49 -10.19
C SER A 250 -17.37 32.29 -10.96
N GLN A 251 -16.23 32.39 -10.27
CA GLN A 251 -14.89 32.40 -10.88
C GLN A 251 -14.03 31.19 -10.44
N GLY A 252 -14.54 30.35 -9.55
CA GLY A 252 -13.88 29.17 -9.03
C GLY A 252 -12.91 29.44 -7.87
N HIS A 253 -12.63 28.39 -7.09
CA HIS A 253 -11.78 28.48 -5.89
C HIS A 253 -10.36 28.99 -6.15
N GLN A 254 -9.81 28.75 -7.35
CA GLN A 254 -8.47 29.25 -7.69
C GLN A 254 -8.37 30.78 -7.67
N ARG A 255 -9.44 31.48 -8.11
CA ARG A 255 -9.51 32.93 -8.07
C ARG A 255 -9.66 33.44 -6.63
N GLY A 256 -10.47 32.75 -5.81
CA GLY A 256 -10.57 33.06 -4.39
C GLY A 256 -9.23 32.95 -3.67
N ASP A 257 -8.46 31.90 -3.94
CA ASP A 257 -7.12 31.72 -3.39
C ASP A 257 -6.14 32.82 -3.81
N GLU A 258 -6.26 33.31 -5.05
CA GLU A 258 -5.48 34.44 -5.55
C GLU A 258 -5.82 35.74 -4.82
N ILE A 259 -7.11 36.02 -4.62
CA ILE A 259 -7.57 37.19 -3.86
C ILE A 259 -7.05 37.14 -2.43
N LEU A 260 -7.16 35.98 -1.76
CA LEU A 260 -6.65 35.80 -0.41
C LEU A 260 -5.14 36.06 -0.31
N ARG A 261 -4.35 35.56 -1.28
CA ARG A 261 -2.91 35.86 -1.40
C ARG A 261 -2.65 37.35 -1.49
N ILE A 262 -3.36 38.04 -2.38
CA ILE A 262 -3.17 39.48 -2.61
C ILE A 262 -3.56 40.29 -1.37
N VAL A 263 -4.68 39.97 -0.72
CA VAL A 263 -5.10 40.62 0.53
C VAL A 263 -4.04 40.41 1.62
N GLY A 264 -3.55 39.18 1.79
CA GLY A 264 -2.47 38.87 2.73
C GLY A 264 -1.19 39.66 2.46
N ASP A 265 -0.78 39.77 1.20
CA ASP A 265 0.40 40.53 0.78
C ASP A 265 0.21 42.05 1.00
N CYS A 266 -0.97 42.60 0.73
CA CYS A 266 -1.28 44.00 0.99
C CYS A 266 -1.23 44.29 2.49
N ILE A 267 -1.85 43.44 3.33
CA ILE A 267 -1.78 43.55 4.79
C ILE A 267 -0.32 43.53 5.24
N ARG A 268 0.50 42.58 4.76
CA ARG A 268 1.92 42.51 5.14
C ARG A 268 2.70 43.76 4.74
N LYS A 269 2.45 44.31 3.54
CA LYS A 269 3.15 45.51 3.03
C LYS A 269 2.84 46.77 3.84
N VAL A 270 1.60 46.94 4.30
CA VAL A 270 1.19 48.14 5.06
C VAL A 270 1.49 48.03 6.55
N SER A 271 1.74 46.81 7.05
CA SER A 271 1.99 46.51 8.45
C SER A 271 3.41 46.84 8.89
N ARG A 272 3.55 47.31 10.13
CA ARG A 272 4.82 47.54 10.82
C ARG A 272 5.35 46.23 11.41
N ALA A 273 6.62 46.22 11.79
CA ALA A 273 7.25 45.05 12.40
C ALA A 273 6.61 44.63 13.75
N GLU A 274 5.95 45.57 14.43
CA GLU A 274 5.24 45.33 15.70
C GLU A 274 3.78 44.89 15.51
N ASP A 275 3.22 45.07 14.31
CA ASP A 275 1.84 44.66 14.00
C ASP A 275 1.78 43.13 13.86
N CYS A 276 0.78 42.51 14.48
CA CYS A 276 0.56 41.08 14.35
C CYS A 276 -0.69 40.83 13.51
N CYS A 277 -0.48 40.27 12.31
CA CYS A 277 -1.53 40.09 11.32
C CYS A 277 -1.80 38.60 11.09
N PHE A 278 -3.07 38.21 11.20
CA PHE A 278 -3.50 36.83 11.17
C PHE A 278 -4.57 36.63 10.10
N ARG A 279 -4.53 35.47 9.43
CA ARG A 279 -5.73 34.96 8.76
C ARG A 279 -6.54 34.19 9.79
N TYR A 280 -7.74 34.68 10.10
CA TYR A 280 -8.58 34.09 11.15
C TYR A 280 -9.21 32.77 10.69
N GLY A 281 -9.66 32.74 9.43
CA GLY A 281 -10.19 31.54 8.77
C GLY A 281 -11.00 31.92 7.53
N GLY A 282 -10.99 31.08 6.49
CA GLY A 282 -11.71 31.41 5.24
C GLY A 282 -11.21 32.73 4.62
N ASP A 283 -12.09 33.72 4.56
CA ASP A 283 -11.94 35.08 4.06
C ASP A 283 -11.77 36.16 5.15
N GLU A 284 -11.64 35.73 6.41
CA GLU A 284 -11.53 36.62 7.56
C GLU A 284 -10.07 36.83 8.00
N PHE A 285 -9.76 38.05 8.42
CA PHE A 285 -8.45 38.47 8.90
C PHE A 285 -8.58 39.23 10.22
N CYS A 286 -7.57 39.08 11.09
CA CYS A 286 -7.51 39.81 12.36
C CYS A 286 -6.14 40.45 12.52
N LEU A 287 -6.11 41.74 12.85
CA LEU A 287 -4.89 42.52 13.02
C LEU A 287 -4.83 43.07 14.45
N ILE A 288 -3.66 42.99 15.05
CA ILE A 288 -3.34 43.56 16.36
C ILE A 288 -2.33 44.68 16.11
N LEU A 289 -2.78 45.92 16.34
CA LEU A 289 -2.02 47.14 16.05
C LEU A 289 -1.61 47.81 17.37
N PRO A 290 -0.42 47.52 17.91
CA PRO A 290 0.07 48.18 19.11
C PRO A 290 0.43 49.64 18.84
N ASN A 291 0.39 50.48 19.89
CA ASN A 291 0.70 51.91 19.81
C ASN A 291 -0.09 52.62 18.69
N CYS A 292 -1.36 52.26 18.57
CA CYS A 292 -2.28 52.76 17.57
C CYS A 292 -3.60 53.10 18.27
N ASN A 293 -4.15 54.28 17.99
CA ASN A 293 -5.49 54.65 18.40
C ASN A 293 -6.50 54.44 17.26
N GLU A 294 -7.80 54.48 17.56
CA GLU A 294 -8.86 54.16 16.58
C GLU A 294 -8.84 55.11 15.37
N GLU A 295 -8.53 56.38 15.59
CA GLU A 295 -8.41 57.41 14.53
C GLU A 295 -7.24 57.09 13.58
N GLN A 296 -6.06 56.77 14.12
CA GLN A 296 -4.90 56.36 13.33
C GLN A 296 -5.14 55.06 12.56
N ALA A 297 -5.80 54.08 13.18
CA ALA A 297 -6.17 52.84 12.52
C ALA A 297 -7.08 53.14 11.33
N ARG A 298 -8.12 53.96 11.53
CA ARG A 298 -9.10 54.31 10.50
C ARG A 298 -8.51 55.18 9.38
N ASP A 299 -7.88 56.29 9.73
CA ASP A 299 -7.57 57.36 8.78
C ASP A 299 -6.21 57.15 8.10
N VAL A 300 -5.33 56.35 8.70
CA VAL A 300 -3.98 56.09 8.16
C VAL A 300 -3.82 54.65 7.74
N TYR A 301 -4.06 53.69 8.64
CA TYR A 301 -3.77 52.28 8.35
C TYR A 301 -4.76 51.72 7.32
N LEU A 302 -6.08 51.87 7.54
CA LEU A 302 -7.08 51.38 6.60
C LEU A 302 -7.02 52.08 5.26
N GLN A 303 -6.76 53.39 5.23
CA GLN A 303 -6.61 54.11 3.95
C GLN A 303 -5.44 53.57 3.12
N ARG A 304 -4.30 53.26 3.75
CA ARG A 304 -3.15 52.62 3.08
C ARG A 304 -3.49 51.23 2.58
N LEU A 305 -4.19 50.43 3.39
CA LEU A 305 -4.62 49.09 3.02
C LEU A 305 -5.55 49.11 1.80
N THR A 306 -6.58 49.96 1.84
CA THR A 306 -7.54 50.14 0.74
C THR A 306 -6.86 50.61 -0.54
N ASN A 307 -5.94 51.57 -0.45
CA ASN A 307 -5.17 52.03 -1.62
C ASN A 307 -4.30 50.91 -2.20
N ALA A 308 -3.58 50.16 -1.36
CA ALA A 308 -2.75 49.04 -1.79
C ALA A 308 -3.56 47.91 -2.43
N LEU A 309 -4.78 47.65 -1.92
CA LEU A 309 -5.73 46.71 -2.51
C LEU A 309 -6.22 47.20 -3.87
N ALA A 310 -6.67 48.46 -3.97
CA ALA A 310 -7.19 49.03 -5.21
C ALA A 310 -6.16 49.06 -6.35
N GLU A 311 -4.86 49.15 -6.04
CA GLU A 311 -3.77 49.04 -7.03
C GLU A 311 -3.61 47.63 -7.61
N GLN A 312 -4.01 46.59 -6.87
CA GLN A 312 -3.84 45.19 -7.28
C GLN A 312 -5.15 44.58 -7.79
N ILE A 313 -6.27 44.91 -7.15
CA ILE A 313 -7.60 44.35 -7.41
C ILE A 313 -8.66 45.43 -7.13
N SER A 314 -9.35 45.87 -8.17
CA SER A 314 -10.36 46.94 -8.07
C SER A 314 -11.77 46.45 -7.72
N ASP A 315 -12.03 45.15 -7.86
CA ASP A 315 -13.33 44.49 -7.71
C ASP A 315 -13.57 43.89 -6.32
N VAL A 316 -12.64 44.09 -5.38
CA VAL A 316 -12.70 43.54 -4.02
C VAL A 316 -12.71 44.65 -2.98
N THR A 317 -13.69 44.61 -2.07
CA THR A 317 -13.80 45.49 -0.92
C THR A 317 -13.72 44.70 0.39
N LEU A 318 -13.40 45.39 1.48
CA LEU A 318 -13.29 44.80 2.81
C LEU A 318 -14.27 45.49 3.77
N SER A 319 -14.99 44.67 4.53
CA SER A 319 -15.73 45.12 5.71
C SER A 319 -14.83 45.04 6.93
N ILE A 320 -14.77 46.11 7.74
CA ILE A 320 -13.78 46.24 8.82
C ILE A 320 -14.43 46.74 10.11
N GLY A 321 -14.16 46.03 11.21
CA GLY A 321 -14.52 46.41 12.57
C GLY A 321 -13.27 46.75 13.38
N LEU A 322 -13.23 47.96 13.94
CA LEU A 322 -12.12 48.44 14.78
C LEU A 322 -12.55 48.49 16.24
N VAL A 323 -11.70 48.04 17.16
CA VAL A 323 -11.88 48.22 18.61
C VAL A 323 -10.58 48.67 19.24
N GLN A 324 -10.60 49.82 19.90
CA GLN A 324 -9.47 50.29 20.71
C GLN A 324 -9.60 49.84 22.17
N THR A 325 -8.48 49.49 22.78
CA THR A 325 -8.31 49.37 24.23
C THR A 325 -7.05 50.14 24.69
N GLY A 326 -6.97 50.50 25.96
CA GLY A 326 -5.92 51.38 26.48
C GLY A 326 -6.05 52.85 26.01
N PRO A 327 -5.17 53.74 26.51
CA PRO A 327 -4.08 53.48 27.44
C PRO A 327 -4.49 53.46 28.93
N VAL A 328 -5.74 53.84 29.24
CA VAL A 328 -6.21 53.98 30.64
C VAL A 328 -6.78 52.67 31.19
N GLN A 329 -7.58 51.96 30.40
CA GLN A 329 -8.19 50.69 30.76
C GLN A 329 -7.97 49.68 29.64
N PHE A 330 -7.60 48.46 30.00
CA PHE A 330 -7.37 47.36 29.07
C PHE A 330 -8.40 46.26 29.30
N ASP A 331 -9.11 45.88 28.24
CA ASP A 331 -10.11 44.83 28.27
C ASP A 331 -9.49 43.45 27.98
N GLU A 332 -10.25 42.40 28.25
CA GLU A 332 -9.83 41.03 27.96
C GLU A 332 -9.77 40.77 26.45
N GLY A 333 -8.71 40.10 25.99
CA GLY A 333 -8.47 39.86 24.56
C GLY A 333 -9.62 39.15 23.83
N SER A 334 -10.27 38.17 24.47
CA SER A 334 -11.44 37.46 23.92
C SER A 334 -12.62 38.41 23.65
N SER A 335 -12.84 39.37 24.54
CA SER A 335 -13.90 40.38 24.41
C SER A 335 -13.61 41.38 23.30
N LEU A 336 -12.33 41.75 23.11
CA LEU A 336 -11.91 42.67 22.05
C LEU A 336 -12.12 42.09 20.65
N ILE A 337 -11.75 40.83 20.45
CA ILE A 337 -11.96 40.14 19.16
C ILE A 337 -13.46 40.07 18.84
N ARG A 338 -14.29 39.64 19.82
CA ARG A 338 -15.74 39.55 19.65
C ARG A 338 -16.36 40.90 19.29
N LEU A 339 -15.95 41.98 19.97
CA LEU A 339 -16.48 43.31 19.69
C LEU A 339 -16.04 43.83 18.31
N ALA A 340 -14.82 43.49 17.87
CA ALA A 340 -14.32 43.85 16.55
C ALA A 340 -15.08 43.10 15.44
N ASP A 341 -15.34 41.81 15.63
CA ASP A 341 -16.20 41.01 14.76
C ASP A 341 -17.62 41.57 14.66
N GLU A 342 -18.25 41.90 15.80
CA GLU A 342 -19.59 42.52 15.82
C GLU A 342 -19.63 43.86 15.05
N ARG A 343 -18.59 44.69 15.17
CA ARG A 343 -18.47 45.95 14.41
C ARG A 343 -18.24 45.70 12.92
N MET A 344 -17.46 44.70 12.56
CA MET A 344 -17.24 44.29 11.17
C MET A 344 -18.56 43.82 10.54
N TYR A 345 -19.30 42.96 11.24
CA TYR A 345 -20.58 42.44 10.77
C TYR A 345 -21.62 43.56 10.59
N ALA A 346 -21.64 44.55 11.50
CA ALA A 346 -22.49 45.73 11.36
C ALA A 346 -22.12 46.55 10.12
N ALA A 347 -20.82 46.75 9.83
CA ALA A 347 -20.34 47.42 8.62
C ALA A 347 -20.75 46.67 7.35
N LYS A 348 -20.56 45.35 7.33
CA LYS A 348 -20.94 44.46 6.21
C LYS A 348 -22.43 44.53 5.90
N LYS A 349 -23.27 44.57 6.94
CA LYS A 349 -24.73 44.70 6.80
C LYS A 349 -25.14 46.07 6.25
N ALA A 350 -24.52 47.15 6.73
CA ALA A 350 -24.80 48.50 6.25
C ALA A 350 -24.45 48.66 4.77
N MET A 351 -23.30 48.13 4.33
CA MET A 351 -22.86 48.16 2.94
C MET A 351 -23.84 47.44 2.00
N LYS A 352 -24.36 46.27 2.41
CA LYS A 352 -25.39 45.55 1.64
C LYS A 352 -26.71 46.31 1.52
N GLN A 353 -27.13 47.04 2.55
CA GLN A 353 -28.34 47.85 2.51
C GLN A 353 -28.19 49.07 1.58
N VAL A 354 -27.01 49.70 1.56
CA VAL A 354 -26.72 50.83 0.66
C VAL A 354 -26.70 50.37 -0.80
N ASN A 355 -26.10 49.21 -1.10
CA ASN A 355 -26.07 48.68 -2.46
C ASN A 355 -27.45 48.26 -2.98
N GLN A 356 -28.34 47.77 -2.11
CA GLN A 356 -29.74 47.46 -2.46
C GLN A 356 -30.59 48.71 -2.72
N ASN A 357 -30.33 49.80 -1.99
CA ASN A 357 -31.03 51.07 -2.20
C ASN A 357 -30.47 51.88 -3.39
N SER A 358 -29.28 51.55 -3.90
CA SER A 358 -28.65 52.23 -5.06
C SER A 358 -28.95 51.55 -6.40
N THR A 359 -29.65 50.42 -6.38
CA THR A 359 -30.09 49.64 -7.57
C THR A 359 -31.59 49.79 -7.87
N HIS A 360 -32.26 50.72 -7.20
CA HIS A 360 -33.61 51.22 -7.51
C HIS A 360 -33.54 52.68 -7.91
#